data_AF-A0A960CXS7-F1
#
_entry.id   AF-A0A960CXS7-F1
#
_cell.length_a   1.000
_cell.length_b   1.000
_cell.length_c   1.000
_cell.angle_alpha   90.00
_cell.angle_beta   90.00
_cell.angle_gamma   90.00
#
_symmetry.space_group_name_H-M   'P 1'
#
loop_
_entity.id
_entity.type
_entity.pdbx_description
1 polymer ?
#
loop_
_entity_poly.entity_id
_entity_poly.type
_entity_poly.pdbx_seq_one_letter_code
_entity_poly.pdbx_strand_id
1 'polypeptide(L)'
;MDEDKKPTMTEQELWEWLHHDEGIPVSRRTIKMAVINREIKPTRYGNGNYFSKQDGWDFIASRKQPAPTRYVGFNIGRASESVAQ
;
A
#
# COMPACT_ATOMS: atom_id res chain seq x y z
N MET A 1 -19.94 10.71 -14.21
CA MET A 1 -18.60 10.49 -13.63
C MET A 1 -18.78 10.47 -12.14
N ASP A 2 -18.60 9.30 -11.53
CA ASP A 2 -18.64 9.13 -10.07
C ASP A 2 -17.60 10.07 -9.46
N GLU A 3 -17.97 10.73 -8.35
CA GLU A 3 -17.12 11.74 -7.70
C GLU A 3 -15.74 11.18 -7.33
N ASP A 4 -15.69 9.90 -6.95
CA ASP A 4 -14.48 9.19 -6.52
C ASP A 4 -13.46 8.94 -7.63
N LYS A 5 -13.87 9.06 -8.90
CA LYS A 5 -12.99 8.90 -10.07
C LYS A 5 -12.42 10.23 -10.56
N LYS A 6 -12.86 11.36 -10.00
CA LYS A 6 -12.37 12.68 -10.43
C LYS A 6 -10.97 12.92 -9.82
N PRO A 7 -9.92 13.09 -10.63
CA PRO A 7 -8.59 13.32 -10.12
C PRO A 7 -8.44 14.77 -9.68
N THR A 8 -8.90 15.08 -8.48
CA THR A 8 -8.94 16.44 -7.94
C THR A 8 -7.95 16.65 -6.80
N MET A 9 -7.46 15.56 -6.20
CA MET A 9 -6.62 15.61 -5.02
C MET A 9 -5.14 15.65 -5.39
N THR A 10 -4.37 16.43 -4.66
CA THR A 10 -2.91 16.40 -4.68
C THR A 10 -2.36 15.16 -3.97
N GLU A 11 -1.05 14.92 -4.07
CA GLU A 11 -0.37 13.83 -3.34
C GLU A 11 -0.59 13.92 -1.81
N GLN A 12 -0.62 15.15 -1.29
CA GLN A 12 -0.83 15.39 0.13
C GLN A 12 -2.26 15.09 0.55
N GLU A 13 -3.25 15.57 -0.20
CA GLU A 13 -4.67 15.33 0.07
C GLU A 13 -5.02 13.85 -0.06
N LEU A 14 -4.43 13.14 -1.03
CA LEU A 14 -4.59 11.70 -1.14
C LEU A 14 -4.09 10.97 0.12
N TRP A 15 -2.94 11.39 0.66
CA TRP A 15 -2.42 10.83 1.91
C TRP A 15 -3.31 11.18 3.11
N GLU A 16 -3.75 12.44 3.22
CA GLU A 16 -4.62 12.90 4.31
C GLU A 16 -5.93 12.12 4.33
N TRP A 17 -6.58 11.94 3.17
CA TRP A 17 -7.80 11.15 3.04
C TRP A 17 -7.56 9.68 3.43
N LEU A 18 -6.50 9.04 2.91
CA LEU A 18 -6.20 7.64 3.25
C LEU A 18 -5.88 7.44 4.74
N HIS A 19 -5.22 8.41 5.38
CA HIS A 19 -4.75 8.29 6.75
C HIS A 19 -5.79 8.72 7.79
N HIS A 20 -6.43 9.87 7.57
CA HIS A 20 -7.36 10.48 8.53
C HIS A 20 -8.80 10.01 8.33
N ASP A 21 -9.26 9.91 7.09
CA ASP A 21 -10.68 9.58 6.81
C ASP A 21 -10.88 8.06 6.76
N GLU A 22 -10.02 7.33 6.04
CA GLU A 22 -10.10 5.86 5.92
C GLU A 22 -9.37 5.11 7.04
N GLY A 23 -8.55 5.82 7.84
CA GLY A 23 -7.84 5.23 8.98
C GLY A 23 -6.73 4.24 8.59
N ILE A 24 -6.24 4.28 7.35
CA ILE A 24 -5.20 3.36 6.88
C ILE A 24 -3.84 3.83 7.42
N PRO A 25 -3.01 2.93 8.00
CA PRO A 25 -1.70 3.29 8.55
C PRO A 25 -0.64 3.48 7.45
N VAL A 26 -0.89 4.37 6.49
CA VAL A 26 0.05 4.77 5.44
C VAL A 26 0.77 6.07 5.82
N SER A 27 2.09 6.11 5.57
CA SER A 27 2.87 7.33 5.75
C SER A 27 2.85 8.19 4.49
N ARG A 28 3.02 9.50 4.63
CA ARG A 28 3.17 10.43 3.49
C ARG A 28 4.33 10.01 2.57
N ARG A 29 5.42 9.51 3.14
CA ARG A 29 6.57 8.99 2.38
C ARG A 29 6.20 7.76 1.55
N THR A 30 5.32 6.90 2.06
CA THR A 30 4.82 5.72 1.33
C THR A 30 4.10 6.14 0.06
N ILE A 31 3.20 7.11 0.15
CA ILE A 31 2.46 7.64 -1.02
C ILE A 31 3.43 8.31 -2.00
N LYS A 32 4.36 9.15 -1.52
CA LYS A 32 5.39 9.77 -2.37
C LYS A 32 6.20 8.74 -3.17
N MET A 33 6.65 7.69 -2.49
CA MET A 33 7.41 6.61 -3.15
C MET A 33 6.54 5.84 -4.12
N ALA A 34 5.27 5.59 -3.81
CA ALA A 34 4.34 4.93 -4.71
C ALA A 34 4.15 5.74 -6.01
N VAL A 35 4.09 7.07 -5.95
CA VAL A 35 4.04 7.94 -7.14
C VAL A 35 5.34 7.87 -7.94
N ILE A 36 6.50 7.95 -7.29
CA ILE A 36 7.82 7.87 -7.94
C ILE A 36 8.01 6.51 -8.64
N ASN A 37 7.62 5.42 -7.96
CA ASN A 37 7.70 4.05 -8.46
C ASN A 37 6.64 3.73 -9.52
N ARG A 38 5.71 4.67 -9.79
CA ARG A 38 4.56 4.49 -10.70
C ARG A 38 3.60 3.38 -10.26
N GLU A 39 3.54 3.10 -8.96
CA GLU A 39 2.50 2.25 -8.35
C GLU A 39 1.15 2.98 -8.36
N ILE A 40 1.16 4.30 -8.09
CA ILE A 40 0.01 5.19 -8.28
C ILE A 40 0.27 6.03 -9.53
N LYS A 41 -0.66 6.03 -10.48
CA LYS A 41 -0.54 6.80 -11.72
C LYS A 41 -1.20 8.18 -11.55
N PRO A 42 -0.44 9.28 -11.55
CA PRO A 42 -1.03 10.61 -11.46
C PRO A 42 -1.70 11.00 -12.79
N THR A 43 -2.84 11.68 -12.68
CA THR A 43 -3.37 12.49 -13.76
C THR A 43 -2.66 13.84 -13.77
N ARG A 44 -2.07 14.23 -14.90
CA ARG A 44 -1.36 15.51 -15.01
C ARG A 44 -2.29 16.62 -15.47
N TYR A 45 -2.41 17.66 -14.66
CA TYR A 45 -2.99 18.93 -15.07
C TYR A 45 -1.94 20.04 -14.92
N GLY A 46 -1.52 20.62 -16.05
CA GLY A 46 -0.43 21.58 -16.09
C GLY A 46 0.87 21.00 -15.52
N ASN A 47 1.43 21.66 -14.49
CA ASN A 47 2.64 21.22 -13.80
C ASN A 47 2.37 20.39 -12.53
N GLY A 48 1.11 20.05 -12.26
CA GLY A 48 0.69 19.32 -11.06
C GLY A 48 0.33 17.86 -11.33
N ASN A 49 0.54 17.03 -10.31
CA ASN A 49 0.06 15.65 -10.26
C ASN A 49 -1.21 15.59 -9.41
N TYR A 50 -2.26 15.00 -9.96
CA TYR A 50 -3.56 14.87 -9.30
C TYR A 50 -4.03 13.42 -9.30
N PHE A 51 -4.80 13.08 -8.27
CA PHE A 51 -5.23 11.72 -7.94
C PHE A 51 -6.71 11.71 -7.60
N SER A 52 -7.33 10.59 -7.88
CA SER A 52 -8.70 10.26 -7.50
C SER A 52 -8.70 9.37 -6.26
N LYS A 53 -9.86 9.21 -5.60
CA LYS A 53 -9.98 8.26 -4.48
C LYS A 53 -9.79 6.82 -4.94
N GLN A 54 -10.24 6.53 -6.17
CA GLN A 54 -10.03 5.23 -6.79
C GLN A 54 -8.53 4.89 -6.91
N ASP A 55 -7.67 5.85 -7.27
CA ASP A 55 -6.22 5.62 -7.37
C ASP A 55 -5.62 5.20 -6.01
N GLY A 56 -6.14 5.77 -4.91
CA GLY A 56 -5.78 5.36 -3.56
C GLY A 56 -6.20 3.92 -3.25
N TRP A 57 -7.44 3.55 -3.59
CA TRP A 57 -7.93 2.18 -3.40
C TRP A 57 -7.19 1.16 -4.24
N ASP A 58 -6.90 1.48 -5.50
CA ASP A 58 -6.15 0.62 -6.42
C ASP A 58 -4.73 0.37 -5.88
N PHE A 59 -4.11 1.39 -5.28
CA PHE A 59 -2.83 1.23 -4.59
C PHE A 59 -2.92 0.28 -3.40
N ILE A 60 -3.92 0.44 -2.52
CA ILE A 60 -4.09 -0.45 -1.38
C ILE A 60 -4.39 -1.88 -1.84
N ALA A 61 -5.20 -2.04 -2.88
CA ALA A 61 -5.47 -3.35 -3.49
C ALA A 61 -4.18 -3.98 -4.06
N SER A 62 -3.31 -3.19 -4.69
CA SER A 62 -2.02 -3.66 -5.23
C SER A 62 -1.07 -4.19 -4.15
N ARG A 63 -1.20 -3.70 -2.91
CA ARG A 63 -0.39 -4.11 -1.76
C ARG A 63 -0.84 -5.43 -1.13
N LYS A 64 -2.04 -5.93 -1.46
CA LYS A 64 -2.52 -7.22 -0.95
C LYS A 64 -1.62 -8.34 -1.46
N GLN A 65 -0.92 -9.00 -0.53
CA GLN A 65 -0.12 -10.17 -0.85
C GLN A 65 -1.07 -11.36 -1.11
N PRO A 66 -0.91 -12.09 -2.22
CA PRO A 66 -1.80 -13.22 -2.54
C PRO A 66 -1.64 -14.40 -1.56
N ALA A 67 -0.49 -14.50 -0.90
CA ALA A 67 -0.21 -15.47 0.14
C ALA A 67 0.62 -14.82 1.25
N PRO A 68 0.48 -15.25 2.52
CA PRO A 68 1.39 -14.82 3.58
C PRO A 68 2.81 -15.29 3.23
N THR A 69 3.71 -14.35 2.95
CA THR A 69 5.11 -14.61 2.54
C THR A 69 6.00 -15.12 3.68
N ARG A 70 5.42 -15.63 4.77
CA ARG A 70 6.17 -16.37 5.79
C ARG A 70 6.47 -17.78 5.27
N TYR A 71 7.40 -17.90 4.34
CA TYR A 71 8.25 -19.08 4.32
C TYR A 71 9.19 -18.97 5.54
N VAL A 72 8.70 -19.40 6.69
CA VAL A 72 9.56 -19.74 7.82
C VAL A 72 10.12 -21.11 7.42
N GLY A 73 11.40 -21.15 7.02
CA GLY A 73 12.03 -22.40 6.57
C GLY A 73 11.74 -23.55 7.53
N PHE A 74 11.71 -24.78 7.00
CA PHE A 74 11.51 -25.98 7.80
C PHE A 74 12.55 -25.99 8.95
N ASN A 75 12.11 -25.76 10.19
CA ASN A 75 12.94 -25.97 11.38
C ASN A 75 13.13 -27.50 11.58
N ILE A 76 13.80 -28.19 10.64
CA ILE A 76 14.44 -29.48 10.91
C ILE A 76 15.77 -29.13 11.57
N GLY A 77 15.73 -28.98 12.87
CA GLY A 77 16.94 -28.68 13.61
C GLY A 77 16.61 -28.41 15.06
N ARG A 78 16.76 -29.46 15.86
CA ARG A 78 16.96 -29.43 17.32
C ARG A 78 15.69 -29.62 18.18
N ALA A 79 15.29 -30.88 18.33
CA ALA A 79 14.98 -31.41 19.66
C ALA A 79 15.58 -32.83 19.74
N SER A 80 16.44 -32.99 20.73
CA SER A 80 17.36 -34.07 21.04
C SER A 80 16.69 -35.43 21.21
N GLU A 81 17.36 -36.47 20.68
CA GLU A 81 17.34 -37.81 21.26
C GLU A 81 17.61 -37.74 22.79
N SER A 82 17.14 -38.76 23.50
CA SER A 82 17.16 -38.97 24.96
C SER A 82 15.98 -38.37 25.72
N VAL A 83 14.98 -39.22 26.02
CA VAL A 83 14.83 -39.80 27.36
C VAL A 83 14.17 -41.18 27.19
N ALA A 84 14.99 -42.23 27.24
CA ALA A 84 14.54 -43.55 27.64
C ALA A 84 15.11 -43.76 29.04
N GLN A 85 14.23 -43.82 30.04
CA GLN A 85 14.45 -44.41 31.36
C GLN A 85 13.09 -44.70 31.99
#